data_AF-A0A180GC78-F1
#
_entry.id   AF-A0A180GC78-F1
#
_cell.length_a   1.000
_cell.length_b   1.000
_cell.length_c   1.000
_cell.angle_alpha   90.00
_cell.angle_beta   90.00
_cell.angle_gamma   90.00
#
_symmetry.space_group_name_H-M   'P 1'
#
loop_
_entity.id
_entity.type
_entity.pdbx_description
1 polymer ?
#
loop_
_entity_poly.entity_id
_entity_poly.type
_entity_poly.pdbx_seq_one_letter_code
_entity_poly.pdbx_strand_id
1 'polypeptide(L)'
;MIIYSGTRNRTFQVMKVVNKARNTKKHEYNPQDPFIRRYHSVTSDEDKLRTMEDFGNGKVPVISATMALGLGQNLKRVRCVVHMGRGDPSAIVQMVGRCGRDGNSGLGLLFMEPTRKNGKNAAANFEEGAIQNDDDRMDALAVTNLCLRIVLNIDNTLGYIPLSADDPNFLAEKAREESQLFRKCDCSNCSPEDADALVNVIQQMTISNFDQLLNDPSSIPKDLSIVTMTRQRKKGAPKGTCRYPPHVAEDLEQHLLHSFQIFYIDFLGTPKPEFPPSTFFGIQHAKAIVGSIDQLCDGKNHNTYLLEKLIGGRCFDGQIECLDLAITDGMDSEFYKLHLDTVAKLDGFIEAEGICVRAQMAAGLAQLQMNAAAR
;
A
#
# COMPACT_ATOMS: atom_id res chain seq x y z
N MET A 1 -11.89 13.95 -15.57
CA MET A 1 -11.35 12.58 -15.41
C MET A 1 -11.82 11.99 -14.09
N ILE A 2 -12.10 10.69 -14.01
CA ILE A 2 -12.36 10.00 -12.74
C ILE A 2 -11.35 8.88 -12.55
N ILE A 3 -10.76 8.78 -11.35
CA ILE A 3 -9.81 7.74 -10.96
C ILE A 3 -10.46 6.86 -9.90
N TYR A 4 -10.80 5.64 -10.25
CA TYR A 4 -11.39 4.65 -9.37
C TYR A 4 -10.32 3.83 -8.64
N SER A 5 -10.58 3.53 -7.36
CA SER A 5 -9.72 2.70 -6.53
C SER A 5 -10.56 1.80 -5.61
N GLY A 6 -10.08 0.58 -5.36
CA GLY A 6 -10.82 -0.42 -4.58
C GLY A 6 -11.07 -0.07 -3.10
N THR A 7 -10.32 0.86 -2.50
CA THR A 7 -10.49 1.21 -1.08
C THR A 7 -10.44 2.71 -0.82
N ARG A 8 -11.08 3.15 0.27
CA ARG A 8 -11.06 4.56 0.72
C ARG A 8 -9.63 5.06 0.96
N ASN A 9 -8.76 4.24 1.53
CA ASN A 9 -7.37 4.62 1.75
C ASN A 9 -6.63 4.81 0.41
N ARG A 10 -6.90 3.95 -0.59
CA ARG A 10 -6.28 4.08 -1.93
C ARG A 10 -6.68 5.37 -2.63
N THR A 11 -7.92 5.86 -2.48
CA THR A 11 -8.30 7.18 -3.06
C THR A 11 -7.47 8.32 -2.48
N PHE A 12 -7.11 8.24 -1.19
CA PHE A 12 -6.21 9.20 -0.57
C PHE A 12 -4.77 9.07 -1.12
N GLN A 13 -4.28 7.85 -1.32
CA GLN A 13 -2.94 7.62 -1.90
C GLN A 13 -2.85 8.15 -3.34
N VAL A 14 -3.90 8.00 -4.14
CA VAL A 14 -3.97 8.59 -5.49
C VAL A 14 -3.76 10.10 -5.42
N MET A 15 -4.47 10.81 -4.54
CA MET A 15 -4.26 12.24 -4.36
C MET A 15 -2.82 12.58 -3.97
N LYS A 16 -2.21 11.82 -3.06
CA LYS A 16 -0.80 12.03 -2.68
C LYS A 16 0.13 11.95 -3.88
N VAL A 17 -0.07 10.97 -4.75
CA VAL A 17 0.75 10.80 -5.96
C VAL A 17 0.51 11.95 -6.94
N VAL A 18 -0.75 12.30 -7.18
CA VAL A 18 -1.13 13.40 -8.09
C VAL A 18 -0.56 14.74 -7.60
N ASN A 19 -0.76 15.08 -6.33
CA ASN A 19 -0.28 16.32 -5.74
C ASN A 19 1.26 16.36 -5.66
N LYS A 20 1.91 15.22 -5.41
CA LYS A 20 3.36 15.14 -5.50
C LYS A 20 3.85 15.41 -6.94
N ALA A 21 3.20 14.83 -7.94
CA ALA A 21 3.54 15.05 -9.36
C ALA A 21 3.32 16.51 -9.80
N ARG A 22 2.35 17.19 -9.20
CA ARG A 22 2.06 18.61 -9.46
C ARG A 22 2.85 19.59 -8.59
N ASN A 23 3.78 19.12 -7.76
CA ASN A 23 4.50 19.93 -6.78
C ASN A 23 3.62 20.68 -5.75
N THR A 24 2.39 20.19 -5.51
CA THR A 24 1.43 20.75 -4.55
C THR A 24 1.36 19.90 -3.27
N LYS A 25 2.49 19.74 -2.57
CA LYS A 25 2.57 18.86 -1.37
C LYS A 25 1.54 19.28 -0.30
N LYS A 26 0.95 18.28 0.37
CA LYS A 26 -0.08 18.42 1.42
C LYS A 26 -1.47 18.86 0.92
N HIS A 27 -1.66 19.14 -0.35
CA HIS A 27 -2.97 19.45 -0.91
C HIS A 27 -3.96 18.29 -0.81
N GLU A 28 -3.50 17.06 -0.60
CA GLU A 28 -4.40 15.92 -0.35
C GLU A 28 -5.26 16.11 0.92
N TYR A 29 -4.84 17.01 1.84
CA TYR A 29 -5.57 17.37 3.04
C TYR A 29 -6.46 18.62 2.85
N ASN A 30 -6.42 19.27 1.68
CA ASN A 30 -7.25 20.42 1.37
C ASN A 30 -8.60 19.97 0.77
N PRO A 31 -9.74 20.17 1.45
CA PRO A 31 -11.06 19.79 0.94
C PRO A 31 -11.53 20.65 -0.25
N GLN A 32 -10.86 21.78 -0.49
CA GLN A 32 -11.12 22.72 -1.59
C GLN A 32 -10.01 22.68 -2.65
N ASP A 33 -9.20 21.61 -2.72
CA ASP A 33 -8.19 21.51 -3.76
C ASP A 33 -8.81 21.72 -5.16
N PRO A 34 -8.21 22.59 -6.00
CA PRO A 34 -8.79 22.95 -7.29
C PRO A 34 -8.53 21.89 -8.37
N PHE A 35 -7.68 20.89 -8.12
CA PHE A 35 -7.28 19.92 -9.13
C PHE A 35 -7.91 18.54 -8.93
N ILE A 36 -7.82 18.00 -7.72
CA ILE A 36 -8.30 16.66 -7.40
C ILE A 36 -9.07 16.65 -6.08
N ARG A 37 -10.24 16.00 -6.07
CA ARG A 37 -11.04 15.81 -4.85
C ARG A 37 -11.45 14.36 -4.64
N ARG A 38 -11.75 14.00 -3.39
CA ARG A 38 -12.16 12.63 -3.03
C ARG A 38 -13.67 12.49 -3.07
N TYR A 39 -14.11 11.33 -3.52
CA TYR A 39 -15.51 10.94 -3.44
C TYR A 39 -15.64 9.48 -2.96
N HIS A 40 -16.18 9.28 -1.77
CA HIS A 40 -16.47 7.94 -1.25
C HIS A 40 -17.68 7.95 -0.30
N SER A 41 -18.12 6.78 0.13
CA SER A 41 -19.35 6.62 0.92
C SER A 41 -19.39 7.47 2.21
N VAL A 42 -18.24 7.66 2.88
CA VAL A 42 -18.11 8.41 4.16
C VAL A 42 -17.70 9.87 3.95
N THR A 43 -17.70 10.36 2.71
CA THR A 43 -17.57 11.80 2.47
C THR A 43 -18.86 12.45 2.96
N SER A 44 -18.78 13.62 3.61
CA SER A 44 -19.99 14.34 4.03
C SER A 44 -20.87 14.62 2.80
N ASP A 45 -22.19 14.67 2.98
CA ASP A 45 -23.10 14.89 1.86
C ASP A 45 -22.91 16.29 1.25
N GLU A 46 -22.57 17.28 2.08
CA GLU A 46 -22.18 18.62 1.62
C GLU A 46 -20.92 18.57 0.73
N ASP A 47 -19.87 17.85 1.14
CA ASP A 47 -18.65 17.72 0.34
C ASP A 47 -18.90 16.92 -0.96
N LYS A 48 -19.78 15.92 -0.92
CA LYS A 48 -20.19 15.17 -2.13
C LYS A 48 -20.89 16.10 -3.11
N LEU A 49 -21.89 16.87 -2.64
CA LEU A 49 -22.64 17.83 -3.46
C LEU A 49 -21.69 18.88 -4.07
N ARG A 50 -20.86 19.52 -3.25
CA ARG A 50 -19.88 20.52 -3.70
C ARG A 50 -18.90 19.95 -4.72
N THR A 51 -18.39 18.74 -4.49
CA THR A 51 -17.46 18.08 -5.42
C THR A 51 -18.13 17.78 -6.76
N MET A 52 -19.37 17.32 -6.74
CA MET A 52 -20.13 17.02 -7.95
C MET A 52 -20.49 18.27 -8.73
N GLU A 53 -20.91 19.34 -8.04
CA GLU A 53 -21.18 20.64 -8.65
C GLU A 53 -19.93 21.25 -9.27
N ASP A 54 -18.82 21.33 -8.52
CA ASP A 54 -17.57 21.91 -9.02
C ASP A 54 -16.96 21.07 -10.16
N PHE A 55 -17.13 19.75 -10.13
CA PHE A 55 -16.74 18.90 -11.25
C PHE A 55 -17.65 19.09 -12.47
N GLY A 56 -18.96 19.21 -12.27
CA GLY A 56 -19.92 19.50 -13.34
C GLY A 56 -19.65 20.84 -14.02
N ASN A 57 -19.33 21.86 -13.22
CA ASN A 57 -19.05 23.24 -13.65
C ASN A 57 -17.62 23.46 -14.16
N GLY A 58 -16.81 22.41 -14.29
CA GLY A 58 -15.47 22.56 -14.86
C GLY A 58 -14.37 22.96 -13.88
N LYS A 59 -14.71 23.38 -12.66
CA LYS A 59 -13.77 23.92 -11.66
C LYS A 59 -12.79 22.90 -11.13
N VAL A 60 -13.20 21.63 -11.02
CA VAL A 60 -12.33 20.52 -10.62
C VAL A 60 -12.19 19.54 -11.79
N PRO A 61 -10.96 19.26 -12.27
CA PRO A 61 -10.73 18.37 -13.41
C PRO A 61 -10.71 16.87 -13.03
N VAL A 62 -10.36 16.51 -11.79
CA VAL A 62 -10.17 15.11 -11.38
C VAL A 62 -10.95 14.76 -10.11
N ILE A 63 -11.65 13.62 -10.14
CA ILE A 63 -12.21 13.01 -8.93
C ILE A 63 -11.48 11.69 -8.66
N SER A 64 -11.00 11.49 -7.43
CA SER A 64 -10.56 10.18 -6.95
C SER A 64 -11.69 9.53 -6.16
N ALA A 65 -12.19 8.40 -6.66
CA ALA A 65 -13.39 7.77 -6.13
C ALA A 65 -13.22 6.29 -5.81
N THR A 66 -14.03 5.81 -4.87
CA THR A 66 -14.32 4.37 -4.76
C THR A 66 -15.40 3.97 -5.77
N MET A 67 -15.61 2.67 -5.98
CA MET A 67 -16.69 2.14 -6.83
C MET A 67 -18.09 2.66 -6.45
N ALA A 68 -18.28 3.16 -5.22
CA ALA A 68 -19.52 3.78 -4.74
C ALA A 68 -19.97 5.04 -5.51
N LEU A 69 -19.09 5.75 -6.23
CA LEU A 69 -19.52 6.84 -7.13
C LEU A 69 -20.24 6.30 -8.39
N GLY A 70 -20.22 4.98 -8.62
CA GLY A 70 -20.58 4.32 -9.88
C GLY A 70 -22.07 4.06 -10.11
N LEU A 71 -22.95 4.19 -9.11
CA LEU A 71 -24.37 3.84 -9.25
C LEU A 71 -25.25 5.09 -9.15
N GLY A 72 -25.79 5.56 -10.29
CA GLY A 72 -26.92 6.53 -10.31
C GLY A 72 -26.62 7.98 -10.73
N GLN A 73 -25.37 8.43 -10.84
CA GLN A 73 -25.05 9.83 -11.21
C GLN A 73 -24.73 9.98 -12.71
N ASN A 74 -25.33 10.97 -13.39
CA ASN A 74 -25.10 11.22 -14.82
C ASN A 74 -24.02 12.30 -15.03
N LEU A 75 -22.77 11.86 -15.22
CA LEU A 75 -21.63 12.75 -15.41
C LEU A 75 -21.24 12.88 -16.89
N LYS A 76 -21.97 13.71 -17.66
CA LYS A 76 -21.77 13.89 -19.12
C LYS A 76 -20.36 14.37 -19.51
N ARG A 77 -19.66 15.06 -18.61
CA ARG A 77 -18.31 15.64 -18.83
C ARG A 77 -17.17 14.60 -18.80
N VAL A 78 -17.43 13.37 -18.37
CA VAL A 78 -16.37 12.38 -18.16
C VAL A 78 -15.87 11.88 -19.51
N ARG A 79 -14.66 12.27 -19.91
CA ARG A 79 -14.00 11.79 -21.14
C ARG A 79 -12.91 10.75 -20.89
N CYS A 80 -12.41 10.66 -19.66
CA CYS A 80 -11.37 9.72 -19.26
C CYS A 80 -11.66 9.10 -17.89
N VAL A 81 -11.57 7.78 -17.83
CA VAL A 81 -11.73 6.96 -16.62
C VAL A 81 -10.49 6.12 -16.42
N VAL A 82 -9.99 6.12 -15.19
CA VAL A 82 -8.84 5.33 -14.78
C VAL A 82 -9.28 4.36 -13.70
N HIS A 83 -9.01 3.07 -13.87
CA HIS A 83 -9.25 2.06 -12.87
C HIS A 83 -7.92 1.57 -12.28
N MET A 84 -7.79 1.62 -10.96
CA MET A 84 -6.56 1.24 -10.26
C MET A 84 -6.67 -0.12 -9.58
N GLY A 85 -5.89 -1.07 -10.08
CA GLY A 85 -5.75 -2.42 -9.55
C GLY A 85 -6.83 -3.36 -10.07
N ARG A 86 -6.90 -4.53 -9.41
CA ARG A 86 -7.89 -5.57 -9.67
C ARG A 86 -9.30 -5.06 -9.34
N GLY A 87 -10.25 -5.33 -10.22
CA GLY A 87 -11.65 -4.98 -10.03
C GLY A 87 -12.57 -5.81 -10.90
N ASP A 88 -13.81 -5.94 -10.45
CA ASP A 88 -14.85 -6.71 -11.13
C ASP A 88 -15.06 -6.18 -12.57
N PRO A 89 -15.05 -7.06 -13.60
CA PRO A 89 -15.22 -6.64 -14.99
C PRO A 89 -16.53 -5.88 -15.25
N SER A 90 -17.65 -6.29 -14.66
CA SER A 90 -18.94 -5.60 -14.86
C SER A 90 -18.88 -4.18 -14.31
N ALA A 91 -18.30 -3.99 -13.13
CA ALA A 91 -18.08 -2.67 -12.60
C ALA A 91 -17.14 -1.84 -13.50
N ILE A 92 -16.06 -2.42 -14.04
CA ILE A 92 -15.17 -1.74 -14.98
C ILE A 92 -15.94 -1.26 -16.22
N VAL A 93 -16.80 -2.11 -16.79
CA VAL A 93 -17.65 -1.75 -17.93
C VAL A 93 -18.58 -0.60 -17.56
N GLN A 94 -19.22 -0.64 -16.40
CA GLN A 94 -20.09 0.46 -15.94
C GLN A 94 -19.32 1.77 -15.74
N MET A 95 -18.06 1.70 -15.30
CA MET A 95 -17.20 2.85 -15.11
C MET A 95 -16.73 3.43 -16.45
N VAL A 96 -16.25 2.60 -17.37
CA VAL A 96 -15.81 3.02 -18.71
C VAL A 96 -16.99 3.52 -19.54
N GLY A 97 -18.18 2.91 -19.41
CA GLY A 97 -19.43 3.35 -20.04
C GLY A 97 -19.96 4.70 -19.54
N ARG A 98 -19.26 5.36 -18.61
CA ARG A 98 -19.47 6.78 -18.30
C ARG A 98 -18.87 7.70 -19.35
N CYS A 99 -17.82 7.24 -20.05
CA CYS A 99 -17.18 8.02 -21.08
C CYS A 99 -18.03 8.08 -22.36
N GLY A 100 -17.98 9.21 -23.05
CA GLY A 100 -18.57 9.36 -24.38
C GLY A 100 -20.09 9.40 -24.44
N ARG A 101 -20.76 9.68 -23.31
CA ARG A 101 -22.22 9.90 -23.27
C ARG A 101 -22.68 11.12 -24.05
N ASP A 102 -21.75 12.01 -24.38
CA ASP A 102 -21.90 13.17 -25.26
C ASP A 102 -21.71 12.82 -26.74
N GLY A 103 -21.50 11.54 -27.07
CA GLY A 103 -21.24 11.05 -28.44
C GLY A 103 -19.78 11.12 -28.85
N ASN A 104 -18.89 11.63 -28.00
CA ASN A 104 -17.47 11.74 -28.27
C ASN A 104 -16.68 10.52 -27.79
N SER A 105 -15.49 10.30 -28.34
CA SER A 105 -14.62 9.20 -27.90
C SER A 105 -14.23 9.33 -26.43
N GLY A 106 -14.25 8.21 -25.73
CA GLY A 106 -13.85 8.06 -24.33
C GLY A 106 -12.55 7.27 -24.19
N LEU A 107 -11.80 7.54 -23.11
CA LEU A 107 -10.60 6.78 -22.78
C LEU A 107 -10.76 6.04 -21.46
N GLY A 108 -10.64 4.71 -21.51
CA GLY A 108 -10.53 3.84 -20.33
C GLY A 108 -9.09 3.37 -20.13
N LEU A 109 -8.50 3.68 -18.97
CA LEU A 109 -7.18 3.19 -18.57
C LEU A 109 -7.32 2.19 -17.42
N LEU A 110 -6.82 0.98 -17.62
CA LEU A 110 -6.83 -0.07 -16.62
C LEU A 110 -5.40 -0.30 -16.11
N PHE A 111 -5.10 0.12 -14.89
CA PHE A 111 -3.82 -0.15 -14.25
C PHE A 111 -3.89 -1.47 -13.49
N MET A 112 -3.46 -2.55 -14.14
CA MET A 112 -3.42 -3.88 -13.54
C MET A 112 -2.04 -4.17 -12.93
N GLU A 113 -2.02 -4.96 -11.85
CA GLU A 113 -0.76 -5.43 -11.27
C GLU A 113 -0.16 -6.52 -12.17
N PRO A 114 1.14 -6.42 -12.55
CA PRO A 114 1.78 -7.44 -13.39
C PRO A 114 1.79 -8.84 -12.75
N THR A 115 1.74 -8.88 -11.41
CA THR A 115 1.71 -10.12 -10.64
C THR A 115 0.82 -9.91 -9.43
N ARG A 116 -0.30 -10.63 -9.37
CA ARG A 116 -1.18 -10.71 -8.21
C ARG A 116 -0.73 -11.84 -7.30
N LYS A 117 -0.55 -11.53 -6.02
CA LYS A 117 -0.26 -12.54 -4.99
C LYS A 117 -1.48 -13.45 -4.86
N ASN A 118 -1.25 -14.76 -4.93
CA ASN A 118 -2.30 -15.80 -4.90
C ASN A 118 -3.30 -15.73 -6.06
N GLY A 119 -2.98 -15.02 -7.15
CA GLY A 119 -3.80 -14.95 -8.36
C GLY A 119 -3.21 -15.71 -9.55
N LYS A 120 -4.04 -15.95 -10.58
CA LYS A 120 -3.67 -16.64 -11.83
C LYS A 120 -2.99 -15.71 -12.86
N ASN A 121 -1.67 -15.55 -12.75
CA ASN A 121 -0.93 -14.52 -13.51
C ASN A 121 -0.65 -14.81 -15.00
N ALA A 122 -1.05 -15.97 -15.52
CA ALA A 122 -0.89 -16.32 -16.93
C ALA A 122 -2.14 -17.04 -17.43
N ALA A 123 -2.44 -16.94 -18.73
CA ALA A 123 -3.57 -17.65 -19.35
C ALA A 123 -3.49 -19.17 -19.13
N ALA A 124 -2.27 -19.75 -19.10
CA ALA A 124 -2.03 -21.16 -18.83
C ALA A 124 -2.39 -21.61 -17.40
N ASN A 125 -2.59 -20.67 -16.46
CA ASN A 125 -3.02 -20.99 -15.09
C ASN A 125 -4.54 -21.23 -15.00
N PHE A 126 -5.26 -21.08 -16.10
CA PHE A 126 -6.69 -21.33 -16.19
C PHE A 126 -6.92 -22.67 -16.89
N GLU A 127 -7.72 -23.51 -16.26
CA GLU A 127 -8.17 -24.76 -16.86
C GLU A 127 -9.28 -24.48 -17.87
N GLU A 128 -9.16 -25.06 -19.06
CA GLU A 128 -10.13 -24.89 -20.13
C GLU A 128 -11.49 -25.51 -19.74
N GLY A 129 -12.57 -24.74 -19.93
CA GLY A 129 -13.92 -25.16 -19.56
C GLY A 129 -14.24 -25.10 -18.05
N ALA A 130 -13.29 -24.69 -17.19
CA ALA A 130 -13.57 -24.51 -15.78
C ALA A 130 -14.46 -23.28 -15.53
N ILE A 131 -15.36 -23.39 -14.55
CA ILE A 131 -16.21 -22.28 -14.11
C ILE A 131 -15.31 -21.22 -13.45
N GLN A 132 -15.39 -19.99 -13.95
CA GLN A 132 -14.70 -18.85 -13.35
C GLN A 132 -15.55 -18.26 -12.23
N ASN A 133 -15.00 -18.20 -11.01
CA ASN A 133 -15.58 -17.38 -9.95
C ASN A 133 -15.21 -15.89 -10.17
N ASP A 134 -15.69 -15.00 -9.30
CA ASP A 134 -15.40 -13.56 -9.42
C ASP A 134 -13.90 -13.25 -9.40
N ASP A 135 -13.14 -14.00 -8.60
CA ASP A 135 -11.68 -13.85 -8.52
C ASP A 135 -10.99 -14.28 -9.83
N ASP A 136 -11.43 -15.37 -10.42
CA ASP A 136 -10.94 -15.87 -11.70
C ASP A 136 -11.27 -14.92 -12.84
N ARG A 137 -12.48 -14.33 -12.86
CA ARG A 137 -12.91 -13.35 -13.87
C ARG A 137 -12.04 -12.09 -13.83
N MET A 138 -11.78 -11.55 -12.64
CA MET A 138 -10.88 -10.41 -12.45
C MET A 138 -9.45 -10.71 -12.92
N ASP A 139 -9.00 -11.94 -12.64
CA ASP A 139 -7.67 -12.43 -12.99
C ASP A 139 -7.52 -12.68 -14.49
N ALA A 140 -8.56 -13.21 -15.13
CA ALA A 140 -8.65 -13.49 -16.55
C ALA A 140 -8.67 -12.18 -17.36
N LEU A 141 -9.43 -11.17 -16.92
CA LEU A 141 -9.44 -9.85 -17.55
C LEU A 141 -8.04 -9.20 -17.57
N ALA A 142 -7.23 -9.44 -16.54
CA ALA A 142 -5.89 -8.88 -16.45
C ALA A 142 -4.87 -9.59 -17.36
N VAL A 143 -5.16 -10.78 -17.87
CA VAL A 143 -4.22 -11.59 -18.68
C VAL A 143 -4.71 -11.89 -20.09
N THR A 144 -6.00 -11.66 -20.38
CA THR A 144 -6.57 -11.94 -21.69
C THR A 144 -5.93 -11.05 -22.76
N ASN A 145 -5.51 -11.68 -23.86
CA ASN A 145 -4.98 -10.99 -25.05
C ASN A 145 -6.04 -10.87 -26.15
N LEU A 146 -7.30 -11.17 -25.84
CA LEU A 146 -8.42 -11.10 -26.78
C LEU A 146 -9.03 -9.68 -26.81
N CYS A 147 -9.87 -9.41 -27.81
CA CYS A 147 -10.56 -8.13 -27.95
C CYS A 147 -11.36 -7.78 -26.67
N LEU A 148 -10.99 -6.69 -26.00
CA LEU A 148 -11.60 -6.29 -24.73
C LEU A 148 -13.11 -6.02 -24.87
N ARG A 149 -13.56 -5.50 -26.02
CA ARG A 149 -14.99 -5.28 -26.27
C ARG A 149 -15.77 -6.60 -26.25
N ILE A 150 -15.26 -7.61 -26.94
CA ILE A 150 -15.91 -8.91 -27.07
C ILE A 150 -15.88 -9.65 -25.73
N VAL A 151 -14.72 -9.73 -25.07
CA VAL A 151 -14.60 -10.46 -23.81
C VAL A 151 -15.46 -9.85 -22.70
N LEU A 152 -15.57 -8.53 -22.64
CA LEU A 152 -16.42 -7.85 -21.66
C LEU A 152 -17.92 -8.03 -21.97
N ASN A 153 -18.30 -8.18 -23.24
CA ASN A 153 -19.68 -8.53 -23.59
C ASN A 153 -20.02 -9.97 -23.18
N ILE A 154 -19.09 -10.90 -23.42
CA ILE A 154 -19.23 -12.30 -23.01
C ILE A 154 -19.32 -12.41 -21.48
N ASP A 155 -18.49 -11.68 -20.74
CA ASP A 155 -18.57 -11.65 -19.29
C ASP A 155 -19.93 -11.16 -18.78
N ASN A 156 -20.47 -10.09 -19.36
CA ASN A 156 -21.77 -9.56 -18.95
C ASN A 156 -22.95 -10.47 -19.31
N THR A 157 -22.82 -11.30 -20.36
CA THR A 157 -23.92 -12.16 -20.85
C THR A 157 -23.83 -13.59 -20.34
N LEU A 158 -22.63 -14.14 -20.21
CA LEU A 158 -22.35 -15.53 -19.87
C LEU A 158 -21.56 -15.71 -18.56
N GLY A 159 -20.99 -14.64 -17.99
CA GLY A 159 -20.37 -14.69 -16.66
C GLY A 159 -18.93 -15.22 -16.61
N TYR A 160 -18.16 -15.14 -17.69
CA TYR A 160 -16.74 -15.50 -17.70
C TYR A 160 -15.95 -14.70 -18.74
N ILE A 161 -14.62 -14.66 -18.61
CA ILE A 161 -13.72 -14.01 -19.57
C ILE A 161 -13.01 -15.08 -20.41
N PRO A 162 -13.19 -15.11 -21.74
CA PRO A 162 -12.46 -16.05 -22.59
C PRO A 162 -10.97 -15.69 -22.67
N LEU A 163 -10.15 -16.74 -22.75
CA LEU A 163 -8.68 -16.66 -22.78
C LEU A 163 -8.08 -17.26 -24.05
N SER A 164 -8.86 -18.01 -24.83
CA SER A 164 -8.46 -18.58 -26.11
C SER A 164 -9.23 -17.95 -27.26
N ALA A 165 -8.55 -17.74 -28.39
CA ALA A 165 -9.19 -17.26 -29.62
C ALA A 165 -10.12 -18.31 -30.26
N ASP A 166 -9.95 -19.58 -29.87
CA ASP A 166 -10.77 -20.70 -30.34
C ASP A 166 -12.04 -20.90 -29.51
N ASP A 167 -12.28 -20.06 -28.49
CA ASP A 167 -13.50 -20.13 -27.70
C ASP A 167 -14.75 -19.95 -28.60
N PRO A 168 -15.70 -20.90 -28.59
CA PRO A 168 -16.87 -20.84 -29.47
C PRO A 168 -17.72 -19.59 -29.31
N ASN A 169 -17.85 -19.06 -28.08
CA ASN A 169 -18.63 -17.87 -27.81
C ASN A 169 -17.88 -16.61 -28.26
N PHE A 170 -16.55 -16.60 -28.10
CA PHE A 170 -15.70 -15.54 -28.65
C PHE A 170 -15.82 -15.44 -30.18
N LEU A 171 -15.73 -16.58 -30.87
CA LEU A 171 -15.88 -16.64 -32.33
C LEU A 171 -17.28 -16.23 -32.79
N ALA A 172 -18.32 -16.71 -32.11
CA ALA A 172 -19.71 -16.35 -32.42
C ALA A 172 -19.96 -14.84 -32.25
N GLU A 173 -19.47 -14.26 -31.16
CA GLU A 173 -19.64 -12.83 -30.90
C GLU A 173 -18.83 -11.97 -31.88
N LYS A 174 -17.62 -12.40 -32.23
CA LYS A 174 -16.82 -11.75 -33.28
C LYS A 174 -17.55 -11.75 -34.63
N ALA A 175 -18.08 -12.89 -35.05
CA ALA A 175 -18.84 -13.02 -36.29
C ALA A 175 -20.12 -12.16 -36.27
N ARG A 176 -20.79 -12.05 -35.11
CA ARG A 176 -21.94 -11.18 -34.94
C ARG A 176 -21.56 -9.71 -35.12
N GLU A 177 -20.52 -9.23 -34.47
CA GLU A 177 -20.03 -7.84 -34.62
C GLU A 177 -19.69 -7.51 -36.09
N GLU A 178 -19.05 -8.44 -36.80
CA GLU A 178 -18.73 -8.29 -38.23
C GLU A 178 -19.99 -8.23 -39.10
N SER A 179 -20.96 -9.13 -38.89
CA SER A 179 -22.23 -9.15 -39.62
C SER A 179 -23.08 -7.89 -39.41
N GLN A 180 -22.97 -7.28 -38.23
CA GLN A 180 -23.70 -6.07 -37.85
C GLN A 180 -22.92 -4.79 -38.18
N LEU A 181 -21.78 -4.91 -38.87
CA LEU A 181 -20.95 -3.80 -39.32
C LEU A 181 -20.50 -2.89 -38.17
N PHE A 182 -20.18 -3.49 -37.01
CA PHE A 182 -19.64 -2.73 -35.89
C PHE A 182 -18.30 -2.09 -36.31
N ARG A 183 -18.01 -0.88 -35.80
CA ARG A 183 -16.69 -0.26 -35.95
C ARG A 183 -15.62 -1.22 -35.42
N LYS A 184 -14.45 -1.25 -36.07
CA LYS A 184 -13.27 -1.96 -35.55
C LYS A 184 -12.96 -1.51 -34.12
N CYS A 185 -12.52 -2.44 -33.28
CA CYS A 185 -12.21 -2.15 -31.89
C CYS A 185 -10.83 -1.51 -31.78
N ASP A 186 -10.74 -0.40 -31.03
CA ASP A 186 -9.50 0.35 -30.78
C ASP A 186 -8.90 0.01 -29.40
N CYS A 187 -9.20 -1.18 -28.84
CA CYS A 187 -8.64 -1.57 -27.55
C CYS A 187 -7.16 -1.98 -27.68
N SER A 188 -6.44 -1.98 -26.54
CA SER A 188 -5.00 -2.29 -26.51
C SER A 188 -4.63 -3.67 -27.07
N ASN A 189 -5.56 -4.63 -27.05
CA ASN A 189 -5.34 -5.97 -27.59
C ASN A 189 -5.61 -6.05 -29.10
N CYS A 190 -6.41 -5.14 -29.65
CA CYS A 190 -6.70 -5.07 -31.09
C CYS A 190 -5.73 -4.16 -31.85
N SER A 191 -5.30 -3.07 -31.20
CA SER A 191 -4.37 -2.08 -31.75
C SER A 191 -3.23 -1.81 -30.74
N PRO A 192 -2.28 -2.75 -30.58
CA PRO A 192 -1.20 -2.62 -29.60
C PRO A 192 -0.24 -1.45 -29.92
N GLU A 193 0.07 -1.22 -31.20
CA GLU A 193 0.96 -0.13 -31.61
C GLU A 193 0.38 1.25 -31.27
N ASP A 194 -0.91 1.47 -31.56
CA ASP A 194 -1.61 2.71 -31.21
C ASP A 194 -1.71 2.89 -29.69
N ALA A 195 -1.92 1.80 -28.94
CA ALA A 195 -1.98 1.84 -27.49
C ALA A 195 -0.60 2.19 -26.88
N ASP A 196 0.48 1.64 -27.40
CA ASP A 196 1.85 1.97 -26.97
C ASP A 196 2.20 3.41 -27.32
N ALA A 197 1.86 3.88 -28.52
CA ALA A 197 2.02 5.27 -28.93
C ALA A 197 1.23 6.21 -28.01
N LEU A 198 -0.03 5.87 -27.70
CA LEU A 198 -0.88 6.61 -26.78
C LEU A 198 -0.24 6.72 -25.39
N VAL A 199 0.17 5.60 -24.79
CA VAL A 199 0.80 5.57 -23.47
C VAL A 199 2.09 6.40 -23.44
N ASN A 200 2.84 6.43 -24.55
CA ASN A 200 4.07 7.19 -24.66
C ASN A 200 3.87 8.71 -24.56
N VAL A 201 2.71 9.23 -25.00
CA VAL A 201 2.39 10.67 -25.01
C VAL A 201 1.28 11.09 -24.05
N ILE A 202 0.62 10.14 -23.38
CA ILE A 202 -0.58 10.39 -22.55
C ILE A 202 -0.39 11.44 -21.44
N GLN A 203 0.84 11.64 -20.98
CA GLN A 203 1.16 12.64 -19.95
C GLN A 203 0.97 14.08 -20.46
N GLN A 204 0.95 14.27 -21.79
CA GLN A 204 0.71 15.55 -22.48
C GLN A 204 -0.77 15.78 -22.81
N MET A 205 -1.66 14.94 -22.29
CA MET A 205 -3.08 15.02 -22.56
C MET A 205 -3.71 16.23 -21.87
N THR A 206 -4.45 17.02 -22.66
CA THR A 206 -5.18 18.23 -22.27
C THR A 206 -6.61 18.16 -22.79
N ILE A 207 -7.44 19.15 -22.45
CA ILE A 207 -8.81 19.23 -22.96
C ILE A 207 -8.82 19.49 -24.47
N SER A 208 -7.88 20.28 -25.00
CA SER A 208 -7.87 20.71 -26.40
C SER A 208 -7.29 19.68 -27.36
N ASN A 209 -6.34 18.86 -26.91
CA ASN A 209 -5.70 17.82 -27.74
C ASN A 209 -6.24 16.40 -27.49
N PHE A 210 -7.26 16.23 -26.63
CA PHE A 210 -7.77 14.91 -26.25
C PHE A 210 -8.18 14.06 -27.45
N ASP A 211 -8.99 14.63 -28.36
CA ASP A 211 -9.49 13.90 -29.53
C ASP A 211 -8.37 13.58 -30.54
N GLN A 212 -7.45 14.52 -30.77
CA GLN A 212 -6.28 14.29 -31.62
C GLN A 212 -5.40 13.16 -31.04
N LEU A 213 -5.17 13.19 -29.73
CA LEU A 213 -4.33 12.22 -29.02
C LEU A 213 -4.92 10.80 -29.07
N LEU A 214 -6.24 10.66 -29.11
CA LEU A 214 -6.90 9.35 -29.27
C LEU A 214 -6.93 8.86 -30.73
N ASN A 215 -7.06 9.76 -31.70
CA ASN A 215 -7.17 9.38 -33.10
C ASN A 215 -5.81 9.15 -33.78
N ASP A 216 -4.79 9.93 -33.40
CA ASP A 216 -3.45 9.85 -33.96
C ASP A 216 -2.40 10.23 -32.87
N PRO A 217 -2.12 9.32 -31.94
CA PRO A 217 -1.15 9.56 -30.86
C PRO A 217 0.26 9.82 -31.39
N SER A 218 0.62 9.23 -32.54
CA SER A 218 1.93 9.37 -33.17
C SER A 218 2.19 10.77 -33.74
N SER A 219 1.13 11.54 -34.05
CA SER A 219 1.25 12.94 -34.47
C SER A 219 1.78 13.87 -33.38
N ILE A 220 1.70 13.49 -32.11
CA ILE A 220 2.05 14.35 -30.99
C ILE A 220 3.52 14.10 -30.62
N PRO A 221 4.41 15.10 -30.77
CA PRO A 221 5.80 14.94 -30.38
C PRO A 221 5.90 14.71 -28.86
N LYS A 222 6.77 13.80 -28.45
CA LYS A 222 7.00 13.54 -27.03
C LYS A 222 7.78 14.68 -26.39
N ASP A 223 7.18 15.37 -25.44
CA ASP A 223 7.90 16.31 -24.57
C ASP A 223 8.80 15.53 -23.59
N LEU A 224 10.11 15.63 -23.81
CA LEU A 224 11.14 14.97 -23.00
C LEU A 224 11.32 15.61 -21.61
N SER A 225 10.78 16.81 -21.38
CA SER A 225 10.81 17.45 -20.07
C SER A 225 9.84 16.78 -19.07
N ILE A 226 8.82 16.08 -19.58
CA ILE A 226 7.87 15.36 -18.75
C ILE A 226 8.44 13.97 -18.44
N VAL A 227 8.92 13.83 -17.21
CA VAL A 227 9.56 12.60 -16.74
C VAL A 227 8.64 11.86 -15.77
N THR A 228 8.49 10.55 -15.98
CA THR A 228 7.81 9.68 -15.04
C THR A 228 8.55 9.65 -13.71
N MET A 229 7.91 10.15 -12.65
CA MET A 229 8.49 10.14 -11.32
C MET A 229 8.66 8.71 -10.79
N THR A 230 9.89 8.23 -10.67
CA THR A 230 10.15 6.97 -9.98
C THR A 230 10.00 7.17 -8.49
N ARG A 231 9.05 6.45 -7.87
CA ARG A 231 8.96 6.43 -6.40
C ARG A 231 10.17 5.71 -5.86
N GLN A 232 11.10 6.48 -5.27
CA GLN A 232 12.15 5.92 -4.43
C GLN A 232 11.48 5.09 -3.32
N ARG A 233 11.69 3.76 -3.34
CA ARG A 233 11.30 2.92 -2.21
C ARG A 233 12.06 3.47 -1.01
N LYS A 234 11.34 3.90 0.03
CA LYS A 234 11.99 4.15 1.31
C LYS A 234 12.69 2.85 1.67
N LYS A 235 14.04 2.86 1.72
CA LYS A 235 14.78 1.75 2.31
C LYS A 235 14.13 1.52 3.66
N GLY A 236 13.74 0.26 3.95
CA GLY A 236 13.27 -0.07 5.28
C GLY A 236 14.31 0.46 6.26
N ALA A 237 13.88 1.21 7.27
CA ALA A 237 14.78 1.51 8.37
C ALA A 237 15.34 0.16 8.84
N PRO A 238 16.65 0.06 9.11
CA PRO A 238 17.20 -1.16 9.69
C PRO A 238 16.33 -1.56 10.88
N LYS A 239 15.96 -2.85 10.95
CA LYS A 239 15.20 -3.35 12.10
C LYS A 239 16.05 -3.05 13.33
N GLY A 240 15.45 -2.37 14.31
CA GLY A 240 16.07 -2.23 15.62
C GLY A 240 16.37 -3.60 16.22
N THR A 241 17.28 -3.61 17.18
CA THR A 241 17.60 -4.80 17.96
C THR A 241 17.35 -4.54 19.44
N CYS A 242 17.02 -5.60 20.14
CA CYS A 242 16.87 -5.61 21.58
C CYS A 242 17.72 -6.75 22.15
N ARG A 243 18.74 -6.40 22.94
CA ARG A 243 19.57 -7.38 23.66
C ARG A 243 18.86 -8.09 24.80
N TYR A 244 17.72 -7.57 25.26
CA TYR A 244 17.04 -8.08 26.44
C TYR A 244 16.18 -9.31 26.17
N PRO A 245 16.11 -10.26 27.11
CA PRO A 245 15.17 -11.37 27.02
C PRO A 245 13.71 -10.89 27.12
N PRO A 246 12.73 -11.68 26.66
CA PRO A 246 11.34 -11.25 26.55
C PRO A 246 10.74 -10.67 27.82
N HIS A 247 11.02 -11.25 28.99
CA HIS A 247 10.45 -10.78 30.26
C HIS A 247 10.99 -9.42 30.70
N VAL A 248 12.27 -9.10 30.40
CA VAL A 248 12.86 -7.78 30.67
C VAL A 248 12.36 -6.74 29.67
N ALA A 249 12.23 -7.15 28.41
CA ALA A 249 11.67 -6.28 27.38
C ALA A 249 10.21 -5.89 27.71
N GLU A 250 9.39 -6.86 28.13
CA GLU A 250 8.00 -6.62 28.53
C GLU A 250 7.88 -5.72 29.76
N ASP A 251 8.74 -5.89 30.77
CA ASP A 251 8.77 -5.03 31.96
C ASP A 251 9.09 -3.58 31.59
N LEU A 252 10.12 -3.37 30.75
CA LEU A 252 10.48 -2.04 30.25
C LEU A 252 9.36 -1.42 29.40
N GLU A 253 8.68 -2.20 28.56
CA GLU A 253 7.51 -1.73 27.81
C GLU A 253 6.40 -1.21 28.75
N GLN A 254 6.11 -1.93 29.84
CA GLN A 254 5.12 -1.51 30.83
C GLN A 254 5.58 -0.27 31.60
N HIS A 255 6.86 -0.22 31.97
CA HIS A 255 7.44 0.94 32.66
C HIS A 255 7.30 2.21 31.79
N LEU A 256 7.62 2.14 30.50
CA LEU A 256 7.46 3.26 29.56
C LEU A 256 6.01 3.73 29.45
N LEU A 257 5.04 2.81 29.38
CA LEU A 257 3.62 3.15 29.35
C LEU A 257 3.18 3.85 30.64
N HIS A 258 3.64 3.35 31.79
CA HIS A 258 3.31 3.91 33.09
C HIS A 258 3.90 5.31 33.27
N SER A 259 5.19 5.50 32.97
CA SER A 259 5.86 6.80 33.06
C SER A 259 5.22 7.82 32.13
N PHE A 260 4.85 7.43 30.91
CA PHE A 260 4.10 8.31 30.02
C PHE A 260 2.71 8.66 30.56
N GLN A 261 2.00 7.71 31.18
CA GLN A 261 0.70 7.97 31.77
C GLN A 261 0.77 9.02 32.89
N ILE A 262 1.81 8.95 33.75
CA ILE A 262 2.06 9.95 34.79
C ILE A 262 2.29 11.32 34.14
N PHE A 263 3.26 11.41 33.22
CA PHE A 263 3.57 12.63 32.49
C PHE A 263 2.34 13.24 31.80
N TYR A 264 1.52 12.41 31.15
CA TYR A 264 0.35 12.88 30.41
C TYR A 264 -0.70 13.51 31.33
N ILE A 265 -0.91 12.94 32.52
CA ILE A 265 -1.84 13.48 33.53
C ILE A 265 -1.30 14.80 34.09
N ASP A 266 -0.01 14.86 34.39
CA ASP A 266 0.63 16.05 34.93
C ASP A 266 0.67 17.19 33.91
N PHE A 267 0.90 16.86 32.63
CA PHE A 267 1.01 17.84 31.53
C PHE A 267 -0.33 18.49 31.17
N LEU A 268 -1.43 17.72 31.11
CA LEU A 268 -2.73 18.25 30.69
C LEU A 268 -3.56 18.82 31.86
N GLY A 269 -3.20 18.51 33.11
CA GLY A 269 -3.85 19.03 34.30
C GLY A 269 -5.36 18.71 34.38
N THR A 270 -6.09 19.51 35.15
CA THR A 270 -7.57 19.45 35.22
C THR A 270 -8.19 20.56 34.38
N PRO A 271 -9.32 20.31 33.68
CA PRO A 271 -10.18 19.13 33.73
C PRO A 271 -9.64 17.90 32.97
N LYS A 272 -10.23 16.72 33.24
CA LYS A 272 -9.79 15.43 32.65
C LYS A 272 -9.67 15.53 31.12
N PRO A 273 -8.56 15.04 30.53
CA PRO A 273 -8.37 15.04 29.10
C PRO A 273 -9.45 14.20 28.39
N GLU A 274 -9.92 14.71 27.25
CA GLU A 274 -10.96 14.07 26.41
C GLU A 274 -10.51 12.70 25.86
N PHE A 275 -9.20 12.52 25.68
CA PHE A 275 -8.61 11.30 25.14
C PHE A 275 -7.72 10.59 26.17
N PRO A 276 -7.71 9.25 26.19
CA PRO A 276 -6.80 8.50 27.04
C PRO A 276 -5.34 8.59 26.55
N PRO A 277 -4.34 8.45 27.45
CA PRO A 277 -2.91 8.50 27.11
C PRO A 277 -2.53 7.53 25.97
N SER A 278 -3.17 6.36 25.93
CA SER A 278 -2.97 5.32 24.91
C SER A 278 -3.24 5.79 23.48
N THR A 279 -4.00 6.88 23.30
CA THR A 279 -4.24 7.53 21.99
C THR A 279 -2.96 8.12 21.41
N PHE A 280 -2.07 8.61 22.28
CA PHE A 280 -0.84 9.30 21.90
C PHE A 280 0.38 8.39 22.04
N PHE A 281 0.45 7.62 23.13
CA PHE A 281 1.51 6.65 23.37
C PHE A 281 0.92 5.35 23.90
N GLY A 282 0.99 4.28 23.09
CA GLY A 282 0.42 2.97 23.43
C GLY A 282 1.43 1.85 23.23
N ILE A 283 1.01 0.61 23.47
CA ILE A 283 1.89 -0.56 23.50
C ILE A 283 2.73 -0.73 22.22
N GLN A 284 2.21 -0.33 21.05
CA GLN A 284 2.95 -0.40 19.79
C GLN A 284 4.14 0.57 19.75
N HIS A 285 4.00 1.73 20.38
CA HIS A 285 5.08 2.71 20.51
C HIS A 285 6.13 2.21 21.52
N ALA A 286 5.71 1.69 22.67
CA ALA A 286 6.61 1.08 23.65
C ALA A 286 7.42 -0.07 23.04
N LYS A 287 6.76 -0.98 22.33
CA LYS A 287 7.40 -2.08 21.58
C LYS A 287 8.40 -1.61 20.54
N ALA A 288 8.12 -0.51 19.85
CA ALA A 288 9.04 0.06 18.86
C ALA A 288 10.31 0.62 19.50
N ILE A 289 10.18 1.25 20.68
CA ILE A 289 11.30 1.76 21.48
C ILE A 289 12.14 0.60 21.98
N VAL A 290 11.55 -0.34 22.72
CA VAL A 290 12.28 -1.48 23.31
C VAL A 290 12.90 -2.37 22.23
N GLY A 291 12.18 -2.58 21.12
CA GLY A 291 12.70 -3.29 19.95
C GLY A 291 13.89 -2.60 19.25
N SER A 292 14.21 -1.35 19.59
CA SER A 292 15.35 -0.59 19.07
C SER A 292 16.27 -0.07 20.17
N ILE A 293 16.22 -0.67 21.36
CA ILE A 293 16.89 -0.16 22.56
C ILE A 293 18.42 -0.18 22.41
N ASP A 294 18.97 -1.14 21.66
CA ASP A 294 20.41 -1.19 21.41
C ASP A 294 20.89 0.02 20.63
N GLN A 295 20.12 0.46 19.63
CA GLN A 295 20.45 1.63 18.83
C GLN A 295 20.18 2.94 19.57
N LEU A 296 19.22 2.94 20.49
CA LEU A 296 18.96 4.09 21.35
C LEU A 296 20.11 4.29 22.35
N CYS A 297 20.65 3.20 22.90
CA CYS A 297 21.67 3.20 23.95
C CYS A 297 23.11 2.94 23.44
N ASP A 298 23.38 3.04 22.14
CA ASP A 298 24.70 2.77 21.53
C ASP A 298 25.78 3.83 21.87
N GLY A 299 25.39 4.92 22.55
CA GLY A 299 26.27 6.04 22.91
C GLY A 299 26.21 6.39 24.40
N LYS A 300 26.96 7.43 24.80
CA LYS A 300 26.95 7.94 26.19
C LYS A 300 25.59 8.48 26.64
N ASN A 301 24.84 9.05 25.70
CA ASN A 301 23.49 9.56 25.91
C ASN A 301 22.56 8.83 24.93
N HIS A 302 21.29 8.69 25.29
CA HIS A 302 20.33 8.08 24.39
C HIS A 302 20.08 8.94 23.15
N ASN A 303 19.76 8.28 22.05
CA ASN A 303 19.45 8.95 20.79
C ASN A 303 17.99 9.47 20.79
N THR A 304 17.80 10.68 21.32
CA THR A 304 16.48 11.34 21.42
C THR A 304 15.82 11.59 20.06
N TYR A 305 16.61 11.82 19.00
CA TYR A 305 16.09 11.95 17.63
C TYR A 305 15.49 10.63 17.11
N LEU A 306 16.15 9.51 17.39
CA LEU A 306 15.62 8.19 17.05
C LEU A 306 14.37 7.88 17.88
N LEU A 307 14.36 8.25 19.17
CA LEU A 307 13.21 8.10 20.07
C LEU A 307 11.98 8.83 19.53
N GLU A 308 12.11 10.11 19.16
CA GLU A 308 11.04 10.92 18.57
C GLU A 308 10.50 10.30 17.26
N LYS A 309 11.42 9.80 16.43
CA LYS A 309 11.06 9.16 15.16
C LYS A 309 10.31 7.84 15.35
N LEU A 310 10.66 7.04 16.37
CA LEU A 310 10.02 5.76 16.67
C LEU A 310 8.55 5.92 17.11
N ILE A 311 8.23 7.04 17.76
CA ILE A 311 6.87 7.35 18.21
C ILE A 311 6.07 8.21 17.21
N GLY A 312 6.61 8.42 16.01
CA GLY A 312 5.90 9.05 14.90
C GLY A 312 6.10 10.57 14.73
N GLY A 313 7.04 11.18 15.46
CA GLY A 313 7.47 12.56 15.25
C GLY A 313 6.48 13.65 15.69
N ARG A 314 5.42 13.29 16.41
CA ARG A 314 4.49 14.24 17.04
C ARG A 314 4.49 13.97 18.53
N CYS A 315 4.99 14.93 19.31
CA CYS A 315 5.25 14.78 20.73
C CYS A 315 4.73 15.99 21.49
N PHE A 316 4.35 15.81 22.76
CA PHE A 316 4.16 16.91 23.68
C PHE A 316 5.50 17.49 24.13
N ASP A 317 5.52 18.74 24.55
CA ASP A 317 6.70 19.37 25.13
C ASP A 317 7.09 18.60 26.41
N GLY A 318 8.35 18.13 26.52
CA GLY A 318 8.81 17.32 27.64
C GLY A 318 8.56 15.81 27.51
N GLN A 319 7.85 15.35 26.47
CA GLN A 319 7.53 13.93 26.31
C GLN A 319 8.78 13.09 26.01
N ILE A 320 9.70 13.60 25.20
CA ILE A 320 10.92 12.88 24.82
C ILE A 320 11.84 12.75 26.03
N GLU A 321 11.98 13.82 26.80
CA GLU A 321 12.74 13.85 28.05
C GLU A 321 12.15 12.89 29.08
N CYS A 322 10.83 12.85 29.22
CA CYS A 322 10.16 11.88 30.10
C CYS A 322 10.44 10.44 29.70
N LEU A 323 10.33 10.11 28.41
CA LEU A 323 10.60 8.76 27.91
C LEU A 323 12.08 8.39 28.03
N ASP A 324 12.98 9.36 27.82
CA ASP A 324 14.43 9.17 27.98
C ASP A 324 14.81 8.85 29.43
N LEU A 325 14.23 9.57 30.39
CA LEU A 325 14.35 9.30 31.81
C LEU A 325 13.76 7.95 32.17
N ALA A 326 12.57 7.61 31.66
CA ALA A 326 11.93 6.33 31.92
C ALA A 326 12.75 5.12 31.42
N ILE A 327 13.49 5.27 30.31
CA ILE A 327 14.45 4.24 29.87
C ILE A 327 15.54 4.07 30.93
N THR A 328 16.13 5.17 31.39
CA THR A 328 17.20 5.16 32.39
C THR A 328 16.70 4.54 33.71
N ASP A 329 15.56 5.00 34.22
CA ASP A 329 14.94 4.52 35.46
C ASP A 329 14.56 3.04 35.37
N GLY A 330 14.08 2.59 34.21
CA GLY A 330 13.79 1.17 33.95
C GLY A 330 15.04 0.31 34.05
N MET A 331 16.18 0.78 33.53
CA MET A 331 17.47 0.09 33.63
C MET A 331 18.10 0.16 35.03
N ASP A 332 17.68 1.10 35.86
CA ASP A 332 18.12 1.21 37.26
C ASP A 332 17.14 0.58 38.25
N SER A 333 16.04 -0.01 37.77
CA SER A 333 15.01 -0.66 38.58
C SER A 333 15.55 -1.86 39.37
N GLU A 334 14.92 -2.14 40.52
CA GLU A 334 15.24 -3.35 41.30
C GLU A 334 15.01 -4.64 40.50
N PHE A 335 14.00 -4.65 39.62
CA PHE A 335 13.71 -5.77 38.74
C PHE A 335 14.87 -6.06 37.78
N TYR A 336 15.39 -5.03 37.12
CA TYR A 336 16.51 -5.20 36.20
C TYR A 336 17.80 -5.59 36.93
N LYS A 337 18.07 -5.01 38.11
CA LYS A 337 19.22 -5.39 38.95
C LYS A 337 19.14 -6.87 39.37
N LEU A 338 17.98 -7.34 39.79
CA LEU A 338 17.75 -8.75 40.13
C LEU A 338 17.97 -9.68 38.92
N HIS A 339 17.59 -9.24 37.72
CA HIS A 339 17.87 -9.97 36.49
C HIS A 339 19.38 -10.08 36.24
N LEU A 340 20.14 -8.99 36.37
CA LEU A 340 21.60 -9.00 36.22
C LEU A 340 22.28 -9.96 37.21
N ASP A 341 21.86 -9.94 38.47
CA ASP A 341 22.37 -10.86 39.49
C ASP A 341 22.10 -12.33 39.14
N THR A 342 20.93 -12.61 38.57
CA THR A 342 20.53 -13.96 38.16
C THR A 342 21.37 -14.43 36.98
N VAL A 343 21.60 -13.56 35.99
CA VAL A 343 22.46 -13.85 34.83
C VAL A 343 23.90 -14.10 35.27
N ALA A 344 24.46 -13.24 36.13
CA ALA A 344 25.83 -13.41 36.64
C ALA A 344 26.01 -14.74 37.40
N LYS A 345 25.01 -15.18 38.17
CA LYS A 345 25.03 -16.49 38.86
C LYS A 345 24.98 -17.66 37.87
N LEU A 346 24.17 -17.55 36.83
CA LEU A 346 24.07 -18.56 35.77
C LEU A 346 25.37 -18.67 34.97
N ASP A 347 25.97 -17.54 34.58
CA ASP A 347 27.23 -17.51 33.85
C ASP A 347 28.36 -18.13 34.68
N GLY A 348 28.44 -17.80 35.98
CA GLY A 348 29.41 -18.42 36.89
C GLY A 348 29.20 -19.93 37.03
N PHE A 349 27.95 -20.40 37.06
CA PHE A 349 27.63 -21.83 37.06
C PHE A 349 28.05 -22.51 35.76
N ILE A 350 27.74 -21.92 34.60
CA ILE A 350 28.10 -22.44 33.28
C ILE A 350 29.62 -22.53 33.12
N GLU A 351 30.35 -21.51 33.58
CA GLU A 351 31.81 -21.52 33.52
C GLU A 351 32.41 -22.63 34.39
N ALA A 352 31.92 -22.78 35.62
CA ALA A 352 32.36 -23.83 36.55
C ALA A 352 32.08 -25.24 36.01
N GLU A 353 30.87 -25.49 35.52
CA GLU A 353 30.50 -26.75 34.87
C GLU A 353 31.33 -27.00 33.61
N GLY A 354 31.57 -25.95 32.80
CA GLY A 354 32.42 -26.02 31.62
C GLY A 354 33.85 -26.45 31.95
N ILE A 355 34.41 -25.97 33.07
CA ILE A 355 35.73 -26.40 33.56
C ILE A 355 35.67 -27.88 33.97
N CYS A 356 34.64 -28.29 34.72
CA CYS A 356 34.48 -29.67 35.17
C CYS A 356 34.41 -30.65 33.99
N VAL A 357 33.58 -30.37 32.99
CA VAL A 357 33.43 -31.19 31.79
C VAL A 357 34.74 -31.27 31.01
N ARG A 358 35.44 -30.14 30.80
CA ARG A 358 36.76 -30.15 30.12
C ARG A 358 37.78 -31.00 30.86
N ALA A 359 37.82 -30.95 32.19
CA ALA A 359 38.71 -31.77 33.00
C ALA A 359 38.38 -33.27 32.89
N GLN A 360 37.09 -33.63 32.93
CA GLN A 360 36.65 -35.01 32.75
C GLN A 360 36.99 -35.55 31.35
N MET A 361 36.80 -34.75 30.30
CA MET A 361 37.17 -35.11 28.93
C MET A 361 38.68 -35.33 28.78
N ALA A 362 39.51 -34.47 29.40
CA ALA A 362 40.96 -34.62 29.39
C ALA A 362 41.41 -35.90 30.12
N ALA A 363 40.80 -36.21 31.26
CA ALA A 363 41.07 -37.45 32.01
C ALA A 363 40.68 -38.69 31.19
N GLY A 364 39.50 -38.67 30.55
CA GLY A 364 39.06 -39.75 29.66
C GLY A 364 39.99 -39.95 28.47
N LEU A 365 40.48 -38.86 27.85
CA LEU A 365 41.44 -38.93 26.75
C LEU A 365 42.78 -39.53 27.20
N ALA A 366 43.30 -39.12 28.37
CA ALA A 366 44.53 -39.68 28.93
C ALA A 366 44.41 -41.18 29.19
N GLN A 367 43.27 -41.64 29.72
CA GLN A 367 43.02 -43.06 29.96
C GLN A 367 42.98 -43.86 28.65
N LEU A 368 42.37 -43.31 27.59
CA LEU A 368 42.35 -43.94 26.27
C LEU A 368 43.75 -44.03 25.65
N GLN A 369 44.58 -42.98 25.82
CA GLN A 369 45.97 -42.98 25.36
C GLN A 369 46.82 -44.02 26.11
N MET A 370 46.65 -44.16 27.43
CA MET A 370 47.33 -45.20 28.21
C MET A 370 46.92 -46.60 27.76
N ASN A 371 45.63 -46.84 27.55
CA ASN A 371 45.12 -48.12 27.08
C ASN A 371 45.61 -48.47 25.65
N ALA A 372 45.82 -47.45 24.81
CA ALA A 372 46.36 -47.62 23.46
C ALA A 372 47.86 -47.93 23.46
N ALA A 373 48.64 -47.36 24.39
CA ALA A 373 50.07 -47.64 24.54
C ALA A 373 50.37 -48.99 25.20
N ALA A 374 49.39 -49.56 25.92
CA ALA A 374 49.48 -50.89 26.55
C ALA A 374 49.06 -52.04 25.61
N ARG A 375 48.61 -51.74 24.39
CA ARG A 375 48.37 -52.70 23.30
C ARG A 375 49.52 -52.63 22.30
#